data_AF-Q2IFH0-F1
#
_entry.id   AF-Q2IFH0-F1
#
_cell.length_a   1.000
_cell.length_b   1.000
_cell.length_c   1.000
_cell.angle_alpha   90.00
_cell.angle_beta   90.00
_cell.angle_gamma   90.00
#
_symmetry.space_group_name_H-M   'P 1'
#
loop_
_entity.id
_entity.type
_entity.pdbx_description
1 polymer ?
#
loop_
_entity_poly.entity_id
_entity_poly.type
_entity_poly.pdbx_seq_one_letter_code
_entity_poly.pdbx_strand_id
1 'polypeptide(L)'
;MSVRRMKRRDPRTGAVTERWFVDVDFELADGKRERVRKVSPVQTRRGAEEFERQVRQALLDGSWFKPAEEVKEVPIFDGFKDRFLTYSEVNN
;
A
#
# COMPACT_ATOMS: atom_id res chain seq x y z
N MET A 1 -7.10 -8.39 18.80
CA MET A 1 -8.08 -7.66 17.95
C MET A 1 -7.33 -6.81 16.94
N SER A 2 -7.48 -7.17 15.67
CA SER A 2 -6.82 -6.56 14.50
C SER A 2 -7.67 -5.45 13.87
N VAL A 3 -8.99 -5.61 13.82
CA VAL A 3 -9.90 -4.54 13.41
C VAL A 3 -10.17 -3.60 14.58
N ARG A 4 -10.00 -2.30 14.36
CA ARG A 4 -10.17 -1.25 15.37
C ARG A 4 -10.93 -0.06 14.82
N ARG A 5 -11.77 0.55 15.66
CA ARG A 5 -12.42 1.83 15.37
C ARG A 5 -11.65 2.94 16.06
N MET A 6 -11.10 3.87 15.29
CA MET A 6 -10.49 5.10 15.79
C MET A 6 -11.52 6.22 15.73
N LYS A 7 -11.67 6.95 16.84
CA LYS A 7 -12.42 8.20 16.90
C LYS A 7 -11.44 9.31 17.25
N ARG A 8 -11.33 10.32 16.39
CA ARG A 8 -10.43 11.47 16.61
C ARG A 8 -11.20 12.76 16.42
N ARG A 9 -11.04 13.66 17.38
CA ARG A 9 -11.50 15.04 17.28
C ARG A 9 -10.38 15.91 16.71
N ASP A 10 -10.72 16.75 15.74
CA ASP A 10 -9.82 17.78 15.24
C ASP A 10 -9.72 18.92 16.28
N PRO A 11 -8.52 19.25 16.78
CA PRO A 11 -8.34 20.29 17.79
C PRO A 11 -8.65 21.70 17.28
N ARG A 12 -8.61 21.96 15.96
CA ARG A 12 -8.86 23.30 15.40
C ARG A 12 -10.34 23.51 15.04
N THR A 13 -10.95 22.53 14.40
CA THR A 13 -12.34 22.64 13.90
C THR A 13 -13.36 22.02 14.84
N GLY A 14 -12.93 21.20 15.80
CA GLY A 14 -13.80 20.46 16.70
C GLY A 14 -14.51 19.27 16.04
N ALA A 15 -14.36 19.08 14.72
CA ALA A 15 -14.98 18.01 13.97
C ALA A 15 -14.53 16.63 14.46
N VAL A 16 -15.46 15.68 14.51
CA VAL A 16 -15.20 14.32 14.98
C VAL A 16 -15.17 13.39 13.79
N THR A 17 -14.04 12.71 13.61
CA THR A 17 -13.85 11.70 12.56
C THR A 17 -13.80 10.31 13.18
N GLU A 18 -14.59 9.40 12.63
CA GLU A 18 -14.55 7.98 12.97
C GLU A 18 -14.03 7.21 11.76
N ARG A 19 -13.05 6.31 12.00
CA ARG A 19 -12.49 5.44 10.95
C ARG A 19 -12.25 4.04 11.47
N TRP A 20 -12.59 3.06 10.64
CA TRP A 20 -12.19 1.67 10.83
C TRP A 20 -10.82 1.44 10.20
N PHE A 21 -9.94 0.78 10.94
CA PHE A 21 -8.61 0.39 10.46
C PHE A 21 -8.29 -1.04 10.89
N VAL A 22 -7.44 -1.68 10.11
CA VAL A 22 -6.87 -2.99 10.36
C VAL A 22 -5.42 -2.79 10.81
N ASP A 23 -5.04 -3.50 11.87
CA ASP A 23 -3.73 -3.50 12.50
C ASP A 23 -3.32 -4.95 12.77
N VAL A 24 -2.46 -5.48 11.92
CA VAL A 24 -2.02 -6.89 11.97
C VAL A 24 -0.51 -6.91 12.11
N ASP A 25 -0.05 -7.52 13.20
CA ASP A 25 1.35 -7.92 13.36
C ASP A 25 1.47 -9.34 12.79
N PHE A 26 2.32 -9.52 11.78
CA PHE A 26 2.51 -10.77 11.06
C PHE A 26 3.98 -11.20 11.09
N GLU A 27 4.22 -12.47 11.35
CA GLU A 27 5.55 -13.09 11.29
C GLU A 27 5.62 -13.93 10.01
N LEU A 28 6.53 -13.55 9.12
CA LEU A 28 6.81 -14.27 7.87
C LEU A 28 7.54 -15.58 8.16
N ALA A 29 7.48 -16.53 7.23
CA ALA A 29 8.21 -17.80 7.32
C ALA A 29 9.73 -17.60 7.52
N ASP A 30 10.28 -16.50 7.01
CA ASP A 30 11.68 -16.10 7.19
C ASP A 30 12.01 -15.54 8.60
N GLY A 31 11.04 -15.54 9.53
CA GLY A 31 11.19 -15.01 10.89
C GLY A 31 11.11 -13.48 11.01
N LYS A 32 10.93 -12.77 9.89
CA LYS A 32 10.73 -11.32 9.88
C LYS A 32 9.34 -10.97 10.41
N ARG A 33 9.28 -9.99 11.31
CA ARG A 33 8.01 -9.44 11.81
C ARG A 33 7.68 -8.14 11.11
N GLU A 34 6.49 -8.08 10.54
CA GLU A 34 5.99 -6.91 9.85
C GLU A 34 4.63 -6.50 10.40
N ARG A 35 4.45 -5.19 10.58
CA ARG A 35 3.21 -4.61 11.06
C ARG A 35 2.47 -3.93 9.93
N VAL A 36 1.30 -4.46 9.59
CA VAL A 36 0.41 -3.88 8.60
C VAL A 36 -0.68 -3.07 9.29
N ARG A 37 -0.61 -1.74 9.14
CA ARG A 37 -1.65 -0.82 9.61
C ARG A 37 -2.25 -0.03 8.45
N LYS A 38 -3.51 -0.32 8.11
CA LYS A 38 -4.22 0.30 6.98
C LYS A 38 -5.66 0.65 7.35
N VAL A 39 -6.15 1.76 6.79
CA VAL A 39 -7.55 2.17 6.94
C VAL A 39 -8.41 1.26 6.05
N SER A 40 -9.55 0.79 6.57
CA SER A 40 -10.47 -0.02 5.79
C SER A 40 -11.03 0.80 4.62
N PRO A 41 -11.10 0.27 3.39
CA PRO A 41 -11.73 0.96 2.28
C PRO A 41 -13.23 1.19 2.53
N VAL A 42 -13.88 0.20 3.18
CA VAL A 42 -15.30 0.28 3.56
C VAL A 42 -15.39 0.63 5.05
N GLN A 43 -15.99 1.78 5.35
CA GLN A 43 -16.08 2.33 6.71
C GLN A 43 -17.23 1.74 7.54
N THR A 44 -17.42 0.42 7.45
CA THR A 44 -18.34 -0.36 8.29
C THR A 44 -17.55 -1.44 9.03
N ARG A 45 -18.06 -1.91 10.17
CA ARG A 45 -17.41 -2.99 10.93
C ARG A 45 -17.21 -4.25 10.07
N ARG A 46 -18.27 -4.71 9.41
CA ARG A 46 -18.24 -5.89 8.56
C ARG A 46 -17.29 -5.73 7.38
N GLY A 47 -17.28 -4.56 6.72
CA GLY A 47 -16.33 -4.28 5.63
C GLY A 47 -14.88 -4.28 6.11
N ALA A 48 -14.61 -3.79 7.32
CA ALA A 48 -13.28 -3.85 7.91
C ALA A 48 -12.85 -5.28 8.30
N GLU A 49 -13.79 -6.12 8.73
CA GLU A 49 -13.55 -7.56 8.99
C GLU A 49 -13.27 -8.32 7.68
N GLU A 50 -14.00 -8.04 6.61
CA GLU A 50 -13.74 -8.61 5.27
C GLU A 50 -12.37 -8.16 4.72
N PHE A 51 -12.05 -6.86 4.86
CA PHE A 51 -10.74 -6.33 4.49
C PHE A 51 -9.60 -6.95 5.30
N GLU A 52 -9.80 -7.20 6.59
CA GLU A 52 -8.82 -7.92 7.41
C GLU A 52 -8.53 -9.33 6.87
N ARG A 53 -9.57 -10.06 6.45
CA ARG A 53 -9.39 -11.40 5.85
C ARG A 53 -8.58 -11.33 4.57
N GLN A 54 -8.86 -10.35 3.71
CA GLN A 54 -8.09 -10.10 2.48
C GLN A 54 -6.62 -9.78 2.78
N VAL A 55 -6.36 -8.90 3.76
CA VAL A 55 -4.99 -8.56 4.19
C VAL A 55 -4.25 -9.80 4.70
N ARG A 56 -4.88 -10.63 5.53
CA ARG A 56 -4.26 -11.87 6.01
C ARG A 56 -3.98 -12.86 4.89
N GLN A 57 -4.92 -13.01 3.95
CA GLN A 57 -4.73 -13.87 2.79
C GLN A 57 -3.55 -13.40 1.93
N ALA A 58 -3.46 -12.09 1.67
CA ALA A 58 -2.37 -11.47 0.92
C ALA A 58 -1.00 -11.55 1.64
N LEU A 59 -1.00 -11.61 2.98
CA LEU A 59 0.21 -11.82 3.76
C LEU A 59 0.68 -13.28 3.70
N LEU A 60 -0.26 -14.23 3.70
CA LEU A 60 0.04 -15.66 3.61
C LEU A 60 0.53 -16.09 2.22
N ASP A 61 -0.03 -15.52 1.15
CA ASP A 61 0.41 -15.79 -0.23
C ASP A 61 1.65 -14.96 -0.65
N GLY A 62 2.11 -14.06 0.23
CA GLY A 62 3.25 -13.17 -0.01
C GLY A 62 3.01 -12.11 -1.08
N SER A 63 1.78 -11.92 -1.55
CA SER A 63 1.43 -10.90 -2.55
C SER A 63 1.35 -9.50 -1.96
N TRP A 64 1.15 -9.38 -0.65
CA TRP A 64 1.02 -8.08 0.03
C TRP A 64 2.24 -7.16 -0.17
N PHE A 65 3.45 -7.73 -0.22
CA PHE A 65 4.70 -6.99 -0.39
C PHE A 65 5.19 -6.95 -1.83
N LYS A 66 4.55 -7.69 -2.73
CA LYS A 66 4.88 -7.60 -4.14
C LYS A 66 4.31 -6.28 -4.65
N PRO A 67 5.12 -5.41 -5.28
CA PRO A 67 4.53 -4.33 -6.04
C PRO A 67 3.55 -4.97 -7.02
N ALA A 68 2.33 -4.45 -7.12
CA ALA A 68 1.52 -4.74 -8.29
C ALA A 68 2.43 -4.54 -9.50
N GLU A 69 2.52 -5.51 -10.39
CA GLU A 69 3.30 -5.43 -11.62
C GLU A 69 2.72 -4.33 -12.51
N GLU A 70 2.80 -3.06 -12.09
CA GLU A 70 3.12 -2.00 -12.99
C GLU A 70 4.52 -2.33 -13.46
N VAL A 71 4.57 -3.09 -14.56
CA VAL A 71 5.76 -3.25 -15.38
C VAL A 71 6.16 -1.83 -15.76
N LYS A 72 6.95 -1.18 -14.90
CA LYS A 72 7.67 0.01 -15.29
C LYS A 72 8.55 -0.48 -16.41
N GLU A 73 8.19 -0.13 -17.64
CA GLU A 73 9.00 -0.37 -18.82
C GLU A 73 10.33 0.35 -18.57
N VAL A 74 11.28 -0.36 -17.95
CA VAL A 74 12.63 0.14 -17.77
C VAL A 74 13.16 0.27 -19.18
N PRO A 75 13.45 1.48 -19.68
CA PRO A 75 13.95 1.63 -21.03
C PRO A 75 15.27 0.88 -21.09
N ILE A 76 15.31 -0.20 -21.87
CA ILE A 76 16.54 -0.89 -22.18
C ILE A 76 17.44 0.12 -22.92
N PHE A 77 18.76 -0.01 -22.76
CA PHE A 77 19.74 0.90 -23.36
C PHE A 77 19.43 1.22 -24.84
N ASP A 78 18.95 0.22 -25.58
CA ASP A 78 18.53 0.33 -26.97
C ASP A 78 17.42 1.39 -27.18
N GLY A 79 16.37 1.38 -26.36
CA GLY A 79 15.29 2.39 -26.40
C GLY A 79 15.64 3.74 -25.75
N PHE A 80 16.77 3.82 -25.04
CA PHE A 80 17.30 5.09 -24.52
C PHE A 80 18.19 5.82 -25.54
N LYS A 81 18.94 5.07 -26.35
CA LYS A 81 19.94 5.60 -27.29
C LYS A 81 19.35 6.63 -28.26
N ASP A 82 18.21 6.33 -28.88
CA ASP A 82 17.60 7.21 -29.88
C ASP A 82 17.15 8.54 -29.29
N ARG A 83 16.59 8.51 -28.08
CA ARG A 83 16.20 9.73 -27.34
C ARG A 83 17.42 10.57 -26.96
N PHE A 84 18.51 9.92 -26.55
CA PHE A 84 19.75 10.62 -26.20
C PHE A 84 20.38 11.33 -27.41
N LEU A 85 20.48 10.64 -28.55
CA LEU A 85 21.02 11.22 -29.78
C LEU A 85 20.19 12.43 -30.23
N THR A 86 18.86 12.29 -30.24
CA THR A 86 17.94 13.38 -30.58
C THR A 86 18.12 14.60 -29.67
N TYR A 87 18.25 14.39 -28.36
CA TYR A 87 18.49 15.46 -27.40
C TYR A 87 19.85 16.17 -27.60
N SER A 88 20.88 15.40 -27.94
CA SER A 88 22.24 15.92 -28.14
C SER A 88 22.39 16.78 -29.39
N GLU A 89 21.61 16.50 -30.45
CA GLU A 89 21.63 17.30 -31.68
C GLU A 89 21.01 18.69 -31.51
N VAL A 90 20.05 18.84 -30.59
CA VAL A 90 19.33 20.10 -30.36
C VAL A 90 20.06 21.03 -29.39
N ASN A 91 20.93 20.51 -28.52
CA ASN A 91 21.53 21.25 -27.39
C ASN A 91 23.06 21.39 -27.47
N ASN A 92 23.63 21.33 -28.67
CA ASN A 92 25.07 21.49 -28.93
C ASN A 92 25.31 22.64 -29.92
#